data_AF-A0A6L6CL27-F1
#
_entry.id   AF-A0A6L6CL27-F1
#
_cell.length_a   1.000
_cell.length_b   1.000
_cell.length_c   1.000
_cell.angle_alpha   90.00
_cell.angle_beta   90.00
_cell.angle_gamma   90.00
#
_symmetry.space_group_name_H-M   'P 1'
#
loop_
_entity.id
_entity.type
_entity.pdbx_description
1 polymer ?
#
loop_
_entity_poly.entity_id
_entity_poly.type
_entity_poly.pdbx_seq_one_letter_code
_entity_poly.pdbx_strand_id
1 'polypeptide(L)' 'MHLLANTRLQATTEAIALAATDALRGVSSGYPCIVAKDIATNSQLVLERCRIVGFEVFIETSFESWGLVHKARARAGP' A
#
# COMPACT_ATOMS: atom_id res chain seq x y z
N MET A 1 2.08 -22.50 -1.86
CA MET A 1 2.53 -21.45 -0.89
C MET A 1 2.55 -20.04 -1.48
N HIS A 2 2.94 -19.83 -2.74
CA HIS A 2 2.98 -18.47 -3.36
C HIS A 2 1.63 -17.75 -3.41
N LEU A 3 0.53 -18.48 -3.61
CA LEU A 3 -0.81 -17.88 -3.72
C LEU A 3 -1.21 -17.15 -2.43
N LEU A 4 -0.97 -17.78 -1.26
CA LEU A 4 -1.24 -17.17 0.05
C LEU A 4 -0.38 -15.92 0.30
N ALA A 5 0.89 -15.96 -0.08
CA ALA A 5 1.79 -14.80 0.05
C ALA A 5 1.31 -13.63 -0.82
N ASN A 6 0.90 -13.90 -2.07
CA ASN A 6 0.35 -12.89 -2.97
C ASN A 6 -0.99 -12.32 -2.45
N THR A 7 -1.88 -13.17 -1.93
CA THR A 7 -3.16 -12.71 -1.35
C THR A 7 -2.92 -11.81 -0.14
N ARG A 8 -1.99 -12.18 0.75
CA ARG A 8 -1.62 -11.35 1.89
C ARG A 8 -1.00 -10.02 1.43
N LEU A 9 -0.07 -10.06 0.49
CA LEU A 9 0.54 -8.86 -0.09
C LEU A 9 -0.52 -7.92 -0.68
N GLN A 10 -1.46 -8.46 -1.44
CA GLN A 10 -2.55 -7.70 -2.04
C GLN A 10 -3.47 -7.06 -0.99
N ALA A 11 -3.93 -7.85 0.01
CA ALA A 11 -4.79 -7.34 1.08
C ALA A 11 -4.11 -6.23 1.90
N THR A 12 -2.82 -6.38 2.21
CA THR A 12 -2.06 -5.32 2.91
C THR A 12 -1.93 -4.08 2.03
N THR A 13 -1.72 -4.23 0.72
CA THR A 13 -1.61 -3.10 -0.22
C THR A 13 -2.93 -2.32 -0.32
N GLU A 14 -4.06 -3.02 -0.30
CA GLU A 14 -5.39 -2.41 -0.25
C GLU A 14 -5.62 -1.65 1.05
N ALA A 15 -5.23 -2.21 2.19
CA ALA A 15 -5.28 -1.52 3.48
C ALA A 15 -4.40 -0.26 3.50
N ILE A 16 -3.20 -0.32 2.91
CA ILE A 16 -2.30 0.83 2.77
C ILE A 16 -2.96 1.93 1.91
N ALA A 17 -3.59 1.57 0.79
CA ALA A 17 -4.29 2.53 -0.06
C ALA A 17 -5.44 3.20 0.68
N LEU A 18 -6.25 2.44 1.42
CA LEU A 18 -7.33 2.98 2.26
C LEU A 18 -6.81 3.96 3.31
N ALA A 19 -5.78 3.58 4.07
CA ALA A 19 -5.22 4.44 5.11
C ALA A 19 -4.62 5.74 4.54
N ALA A 20 -3.98 5.66 3.37
CA ALA A 20 -3.47 6.84 2.68
C ALA A 20 -4.62 7.74 2.18
N THR A 21 -5.72 7.17 1.69
CA THR A 21 -6.92 7.92 1.30
C THR A 21 -7.63 8.53 2.51
N ASP A 22 -7.63 7.86 3.67
CA ASP A 22 -8.17 8.41 4.92
C ASP A 22 -7.35 9.62 5.39
N ALA A 23 -6.02 9.54 5.29
CA ALA A 23 -5.14 10.67 5.54
C ALA A 23 -5.38 11.82 4.55
N LEU A 24 -5.59 11.51 3.26
CA LEU A 24 -5.87 12.50 2.22
C LEU A 24 -7.17 13.26 2.48
N ARG A 25 -8.18 12.56 2.99
CA ARG A 25 -9.50 13.12 3.32
C ARG A 25 -9.56 13.76 4.71
N GLY A 26 -8.48 13.69 5.50
CA GLY A 26 -8.44 14.17 6.87
C GLY A 26 -9.27 13.33 7.85
N VAL A 27 -9.64 12.10 7.48
CA VAL A 27 -10.29 11.11 8.37
C VAL A 27 -9.27 10.60 9.40
N SER A 28 -8.01 10.44 8.98
CA SER A 28 -6.87 10.17 9.84
C SER A 28 -5.84 11.29 9.71
N SER A 29 -5.03 11.51 10.75
CA SER A 29 -3.90 12.44 10.69
C SER A 29 -2.74 11.88 9.85
N GLY A 30 -1.96 12.77 9.24
CA GLY A 30 -0.71 12.45 8.56
C GLY A 30 -0.70 12.80 7.07
N TYR A 31 0.47 12.72 6.45
CA TYR A 31 0.60 12.88 4.99
C TYR A 31 0.41 11.53 4.29
N PRO A 32 -0.44 11.42 3.25
CA PRO A 32 -0.86 10.14 2.67
C PRO A 32 0.28 9.17 2.33
N CYS A 33 1.33 9.65 1.66
CA CYS A 33 2.44 8.79 1.27
C CYS A 33 3.41 8.47 2.43
N ILE A 34 3.43 9.29 3.48
CA ILE A 34 4.19 8.97 4.70
C ILE A 34 3.47 7.86 5.45
N VAL A 35 2.15 8.00 5.65
CA VAL A 35 1.30 6.95 6.23
C VAL A 35 1.44 5.65 5.45
N ALA A 36 1.40 5.71 4.12
CA ALA A 36 1.56 4.52 3.28
C ALA A 36 2.92 3.84 3.48
N LYS A 37 4.00 4.64 3.58
CA LYS A 37 5.36 4.13 3.80
C LYS A 37 5.51 3.51 5.18
N ASP A 38 4.94 4.12 6.21
CA ASP A 38 5.01 3.61 7.58
C ASP A 38 4.29 2.26 7.69
N ILE A 39 3.08 2.13 7.14
CA ILE A 39 2.34 0.87 7.15
C ILE A 39 3.05 -0.20 6.32
N ALA A 40 3.58 0.15 5.15
CA ALA A 40 4.37 -0.77 4.32
C ALA A 40 5.58 -1.30 5.10
N THR A 41 6.36 -0.41 5.71
CA THR A 41 7.55 -0.77 6.49
C THR A 41 7.20 -1.67 7.67
N ASN A 42 6.15 -1.34 8.42
CA ASN A 42 5.66 -2.15 9.55
C ASN A 42 5.13 -3.52 9.10
N SER A 43 4.71 -3.64 7.84
CA SER A 43 4.25 -4.88 7.23
C SER A 43 5.35 -5.66 6.49
N GLN A 44 6.62 -5.23 6.61
CA GLN A 44 7.77 -5.82 5.91
C GLN A 44 7.64 -5.75 4.38
N LEU A 45 6.96 -4.72 3.88
CA LEU A 45 6.79 -4.43 2.46
C LEU A 45 7.62 -3.21 2.07
N VAL A 46 8.01 -3.15 0.80
CA VAL A 46 8.60 -1.96 0.20
C VAL A 46 7.50 -1.16 -0.50
N LEU A 47 7.39 0.13 -0.19
CA LEU A 47 6.54 1.04 -0.95
C LEU A 47 7.28 1.48 -2.22
N GLU A 48 6.90 0.89 -3.36
CA GLU A 48 7.48 1.18 -4.67
C GLU A 48 6.93 2.49 -5.25
N ARG A 49 5.64 2.76 -5.00
CA ARG A 49 4.96 3.93 -5.53
C ARG A 49 3.81 4.35 -4.63
N CYS A 50 3.72 5.65 -4.41
CA CYS A 50 2.54 6.32 -3.90
C CYS A 50 2.23 7.50 -4.82
N ARG A 51 1.05 7.50 -5.43
CA ARG A 51 0.61 8.56 -6.34
C ARG A 51 -0.79 9.00 -5.96
N ILE A 52 -0.98 10.30 -5.82
CA ILE A 52 -2.28 10.92 -5.54
C ILE A 52 -2.78 11.56 -6.84
N VAL A 53 -4.03 11.30 -7.20
CA VAL A 53 -4.71 11.93 -8.34
C VAL A 53 -6.09 12.36 -7.89
N GLY A 54 -6.31 13.67 -7.73
CA GLY A 54 -7.54 14.17 -7.12
C GLY A 54 -7.72 13.63 -5.70
N PHE A 55 -8.82 12.90 -5.47
CA PHE A 55 -9.14 12.24 -4.19
C PHE A 55 -8.82 10.73 -4.17
N GLU A 56 -8.02 10.27 -5.13
CA GLU A 56 -7.64 8.86 -5.26
C GLU A 56 -6.17 8.67 -4.93
N VAL A 57 -5.86 7.60 -4.20
CA VAL A 57 -4.49 7.18 -3.90
C VAL A 57 -4.22 5.84 -4.58
N PHE A 58 -3.12 5.80 -5.33
CA PHE A 58 -2.59 4.63 -6.01
C PHE A 58 -1.32 4.18 -5.30
N ILE A 59 -1.32 2.93 -4.84
CA ILE A 59 -0.21 2.32 -4.11
C ILE A 59 0.33 1.14 -4.91
N GLU A 60 1.65 1.05 -5.02
CA GLU A 60 2.37 -0.14 -5.47
C GLU A 60 3.32 -0.57 -4.36
N THR A 61 3.24 -1.83 -3.94
CA THR A 61 4.16 -2.42 -2.97
C THR A 61 4.87 -3.61 -3.57
N SER A 62 5.99 -3.97 -2.96
CA SER A 62 6.68 -5.21 -3.26
C SER A 62 7.16 -5.93 -2.00
N PHE A 63 7.40 -7.22 -2.16
CA PHE A 63 8.04 -8.08 -1.17
C PHE A 63 8.93 -9.09 -1.90
N GLU A 64 10.12 -9.33 -1.37
CA GLU A 64 11.06 -10.31 -1.91
C GLU A 64 11.02 -11.59 -1.06
N SER A 65 10.84 -12.74 -1.72
CA SER A 65 11.01 -14.03 -1.07
C SER A 65 11.70 -15.01 -2.01
N TRP A 66 12.72 -15.71 -1.51
CA TRP A 66 13.44 -16.73 -2.28
C TRP A 66 13.97 -16.23 -3.64
N GLY A 67 14.41 -14.96 -3.71
CA GLY A 67 14.88 -14.32 -4.93
C GLY A 67 13.78 -13.94 -5.93
N LEU A 68 12.51 -14.09 -5.57
CA LEU A 68 11.35 -13.66 -6.36
C LEU A 68 10.76 -12.38 -5.78
N VAL A 69 10.61 -11.36 -6.63
CA VAL A 69 9.95 -10.11 -6.28
C VAL A 69 8.45 -10.22 -6.58
N HIS A 70 7.64 -10.19 -5.54
CA HIS A 70 6.20 -10.12 -5.60
C HIS A 70 5.76 -8.66 -5.58
N LYS A 71 4.85 -8.27 -6.47
CA LYS A 71 4.29 -6.91 -6.52
C LYS A 71 2.78 -6.94 -6.35
N ALA A 72 2.26 -5.92 -5.69
CA ALA A 72 0.83 -5.68 -5.56
C ALA A 72 0.53 -4.21 -5.85
N ARG A 73 -0.71 -3.98 -6.29
CA ARG A 73 -1.21 -2.63 -6.60
C ARG A 73 -2.61 -2.49 -6.06
N ALA A 74 -2.89 -1.33 -5.48
CA ALA A 74 -4.22 -0.97 -5.02
C ALA A 74 -4.52 0.50 -5.33
N ARG A 75 -5.82 0.78 -5.48
CA ARG A 75 -6.38 2.13 -5.63
C ARG A 75 -7.48 2.30 -4.60
N ALA A 76 -7.47 3.41 -3.87
CA ALA A 76 -8.54 3.80 -2.97
C ALA A 76 -8.99 5.23 -3.26
N GLY A 77 -10.30 5.46 -3.33
CA GLY A 77 -10.93 6.75 -3.61
C GLY A 77 -12.45 6.63 -3.46
N PRO A 78 -13.21 7.71 -3.66
CA PRO A 78 -14.67 7.69 -3.73
C PRO A 78 -15.21 6.71 -4.79
#